data_AF-A0A4R8QKA4-F1
#
_entry.id   AF-A0A4R8QKA4-F1
#
_cell.length_a   1.000
_cell.length_b   1.000
_cell.length_c   1.000
_cell.angle_alpha   90.00
_cell.angle_beta   90.00
_cell.angle_gamma   90.00
#
_symmetry.space_group_name_H-M   'P 1'
#
loop_
_entity.id
_entity.type
_entity.pdbx_description
1 polymer ?
#
loop_
_entity_poly.entity_id
_entity_poly.type
_entity_poly.pdbx_seq_one_letter_code
_entity_poly.pdbx_strand_id
1 'polypeptide(L)'
;MAFNPNPQSTKATALLCILTLLVAVMVTGSEDFPILFGILESALKYFGGEGGLSGGEVDGFIRRQVRKMRVYAAPLLSEQDGVATLSSQILITQGFDCIRYCSLRRPEHATSAWLAKSLNQQSYDIYLRQAARRSRTMSSGISSVAEDAESICRVQKYISTLEAFPPHSPGKQVLIWATFVAASDCILEDHKTYFKNVFLEFHQRSGFGNIQRAVEYLQVLWEQRQRSMEASWTALLPHAKVLVM
;
A
#
# COMPACT_ATOMS: atom_id res chain seq x y z
N MET A 1 -0.70 13.12 -46.30
CA MET A 1 -0.91 12.25 -45.12
C MET A 1 -0.34 12.96 -43.90
N ALA A 2 -1.20 13.60 -43.10
CA ALA A 2 -0.81 14.07 -41.77
C ALA A 2 -1.27 13.00 -40.78
N PHE A 3 -0.33 12.39 -40.06
CA PHE A 3 -0.66 11.62 -38.86
C PHE A 3 -1.24 12.63 -37.87
N ASN A 4 -2.56 12.66 -37.71
CA ASN A 4 -3.22 13.47 -36.71
C ASN A 4 -3.49 12.53 -35.52
N PRO A 5 -2.56 12.40 -34.56
CA PRO A 5 -2.81 11.56 -33.40
C PRO A 5 -4.00 12.14 -32.67
N ASN A 6 -5.05 11.34 -32.48
CA ASN A 6 -6.20 11.75 -31.68
C ASN A 6 -5.66 12.23 -30.32
N PRO A 7 -5.80 13.52 -29.95
CA PRO A 7 -5.15 14.07 -28.77
C PRO A 7 -5.58 13.38 -27.47
N GLN A 8 -6.76 12.73 -27.47
CA GLN A 8 -7.21 11.86 -26.37
C GLN A 8 -6.39 10.57 -26.26
N SER A 9 -6.04 9.96 -27.40
CA SER A 9 -5.16 8.78 -27.46
C SER A 9 -3.77 9.10 -26.94
N THR A 10 -3.22 10.29 -27.22
CA THR A 10 -1.88 10.68 -26.78
C THR A 10 -1.78 10.81 -25.26
N LYS A 11 -2.81 11.38 -24.61
CA LYS A 11 -2.87 11.51 -23.14
C LYS A 11 -2.89 10.15 -22.45
N ALA A 12 -3.80 9.27 -22.87
CA ALA A 12 -3.93 7.93 -22.31
C ALA A 12 -2.64 7.13 -22.50
N THR A 13 -2.02 7.20 -23.69
CA THR A 13 -0.73 6.55 -23.95
C THR A 13 0.37 7.06 -23.02
N ALA A 14 0.51 8.38 -22.84
CA ALA A 14 1.52 8.93 -21.92
C ALA A 14 1.33 8.44 -20.47
N LEU A 15 0.09 8.47 -19.96
CA LEU A 15 -0.21 7.99 -18.61
C LEU A 15 0.01 6.47 -18.47
N LEU A 16 -0.34 5.68 -19.48
CA LEU A 16 -0.07 4.24 -19.50
C LEU A 16 1.43 3.94 -19.52
N CYS A 17 2.22 4.71 -20.28
CA CYS A 17 3.69 4.58 -20.27
C CYS A 17 4.24 4.84 -18.86
N ILE A 18 3.81 5.93 -18.21
CA ILE A 18 4.26 6.25 -16.84
C ILE A 18 3.82 5.16 -15.85
N LEU A 19 2.57 4.68 -15.93
CA LEU A 19 2.09 3.57 -15.09
C LEU A 19 2.90 2.28 -15.31
N THR A 20 3.30 2.01 -16.55
CA THR A 20 4.13 0.85 -16.89
C THR A 20 5.54 0.99 -16.31
N LEU A 21 6.14 2.18 -16.39
CA LEU A 21 7.43 2.47 -15.75
C LEU A 21 7.33 2.36 -14.23
N LEU A 22 6.23 2.80 -13.63
CA LEU A 22 5.95 2.62 -12.20
C LEU A 22 5.89 1.14 -11.83
N VAL A 23 5.23 0.31 -12.63
CA VAL A 23 5.24 -1.14 -12.44
C VAL A 23 6.66 -1.70 -12.54
N ALA A 24 7.46 -1.24 -13.51
CA ALA A 24 8.84 -1.70 -13.65
C ALA A 24 9.68 -1.40 -12.39
N VAL A 25 9.61 -0.18 -11.84
CA VAL A 25 10.35 0.15 -10.61
C VAL A 25 9.81 -0.55 -9.37
N MET A 26 8.51 -0.86 -9.31
CA MET A 26 7.95 -1.69 -8.25
C MET A 26 8.45 -3.12 -8.36
N VAL A 27 8.46 -3.72 -9.56
CA VAL A 27 8.95 -5.09 -9.77
C VAL A 27 10.44 -5.20 -9.46
N THR A 28 11.25 -4.20 -9.78
CA THR A 28 12.70 -4.21 -9.49
C THR A 28 13.05 -3.75 -8.08
N GLY A 29 12.13 -3.10 -7.36
CA GLY A 29 12.42 -2.50 -6.05
C GLY A 29 13.33 -1.28 -6.12
N SER A 30 13.24 -0.48 -7.20
CA SER A 30 14.05 0.73 -7.38
C SER A 30 13.61 1.88 -6.45
N GLU A 31 14.58 2.67 -5.99
CA GLU A 31 14.36 3.91 -5.23
C GLU A 31 13.81 5.06 -6.09
N ASP A 32 13.71 4.89 -7.41
CA ASP A 32 13.19 5.91 -8.34
C ASP A 32 11.66 6.05 -8.27
N PHE A 33 10.98 5.20 -7.49
CA PHE A 33 9.53 5.23 -7.36
C PHE A 33 8.96 6.63 -7.04
N PRO A 34 9.46 7.39 -6.04
CA PRO A 34 8.93 8.73 -5.74
C PRO A 34 9.06 9.70 -6.91
N ILE A 35 10.14 9.59 -7.69
CA ILE A 35 10.39 10.45 -8.87
C ILE A 35 9.36 10.14 -9.95
N LEU A 36 9.21 8.87 -10.33
CA LEU A 36 8.24 8.45 -11.36
C LEU A 36 6.80 8.74 -10.91
N PHE A 37 6.50 8.59 -9.63
CA PHE A 37 5.18 8.92 -9.08
C PHE A 37 4.90 10.43 -9.17
N GLY A 38 5.89 11.27 -8.87
CA GLY A 38 5.80 12.71 -9.09
C GLY A 38 5.58 13.11 -10.56
N ILE A 39 6.19 12.37 -11.50
CA ILE A 39 5.96 12.55 -12.94
C ILE A 39 4.52 12.19 -13.30
N LEU A 40 3.97 11.09 -12.76
CA LEU A 40 2.57 10.70 -12.96
C LEU A 40 1.61 11.80 -12.48
N GLU A 41 1.81 12.29 -11.26
CA GLU A 41 0.97 13.34 -10.67
C GLU A 41 1.05 14.64 -11.49
N SER A 42 2.25 15.02 -11.93
CA SER A 42 2.46 16.22 -12.75
C SER A 42 1.80 16.09 -14.13
N ALA A 43 1.95 14.94 -14.79
CA ALA A 43 1.32 14.66 -16.08
C ALA A 43 -0.21 14.66 -15.97
N LEU A 44 -0.75 14.03 -14.93
CA LEU A 44 -2.20 14.02 -14.70
C LEU A 44 -2.74 15.44 -14.46
N LYS A 45 -2.04 16.25 -13.66
CA LYS A 45 -2.40 17.66 -13.44
C LYS A 45 -2.38 18.46 -14.74
N TYR A 46 -1.33 18.28 -15.56
CA TYR A 46 -1.22 18.93 -16.87
C TYR A 46 -2.38 18.56 -17.81
N PHE A 47 -2.87 17.31 -17.75
CA PHE A 47 -4.00 16.86 -18.57
C PHE A 47 -5.39 17.22 -18.04
N GLY A 48 -5.50 18.02 -16.97
CA GLY A 48 -6.77 18.44 -16.38
C GLY A 48 -7.25 17.58 -15.20
N GLY A 49 -6.34 16.84 -14.56
CA GLY A 49 -6.65 15.95 -13.44
C GLY A 49 -7.48 14.73 -13.85
N GLU A 50 -8.15 14.10 -12.88
CA GLU A 50 -9.02 12.94 -13.14
C GLU A 50 -10.25 13.28 -14.02
N GLY A 51 -10.66 14.55 -14.04
CA GLY A 51 -11.74 15.08 -14.88
C GLY A 51 -11.34 15.29 -16.35
N GLY A 52 -10.04 15.33 -16.66
CA GLY A 52 -9.52 15.40 -18.03
C GLY A 52 -9.55 14.08 -18.79
N LEU A 53 -9.95 12.99 -18.14
CA LEU A 53 -10.08 11.65 -18.72
C LEU A 53 -11.48 11.49 -19.35
N SER A 54 -11.52 11.09 -20.62
CA SER A 54 -12.72 11.02 -21.49
C SER A 54 -13.75 9.92 -21.14
N GLY A 55 -13.46 9.10 -20.13
CA GLY A 55 -14.43 8.16 -19.55
C GLY A 55 -14.50 6.78 -20.23
N GLY A 56 -13.64 6.52 -21.23
CA GLY A 56 -13.50 5.20 -21.83
C GLY A 56 -12.97 4.12 -20.86
N GLU A 57 -12.93 2.86 -21.29
CA GLU A 57 -12.46 1.76 -20.43
C GLU A 57 -11.00 1.94 -19.99
N VAL A 58 -10.14 2.37 -20.90
CA VAL A 58 -8.72 2.67 -20.64
C VAL A 58 -8.58 3.81 -19.62
N ASP A 59 -9.33 4.88 -19.78
CA ASP A 59 -9.37 6.01 -18.84
C ASP A 59 -9.86 5.56 -17.46
N GLY A 60 -10.90 4.73 -17.42
CA GLY A 60 -11.39 4.13 -16.19
C GLY A 60 -10.33 3.27 -15.52
N PHE A 61 -9.56 2.50 -16.28
CA PHE A 61 -8.44 1.72 -15.78
C PHE A 61 -7.33 2.62 -15.20
N ILE A 62 -6.88 3.62 -15.95
CA ILE A 62 -5.87 4.59 -15.51
C ILE A 62 -6.29 5.23 -14.19
N ARG A 63 -7.53 5.74 -14.12
CA ARG A 63 -8.09 6.36 -12.92
C ARG A 63 -8.03 5.43 -11.69
N ARG A 64 -8.43 4.16 -11.87
CA ARG A 64 -8.37 3.17 -10.79
C ARG A 64 -6.94 2.86 -10.34
N GLN A 65 -5.98 2.78 -11.26
CA GLN A 65 -4.57 2.56 -10.91
C GLN A 65 -3.97 3.77 -10.17
N VAL A 66 -4.21 4.99 -10.67
CA VAL A 66 -3.74 6.24 -10.04
C VAL A 66 -4.27 6.35 -8.61
N ARG A 67 -5.58 6.18 -8.40
CA ARG A 67 -6.20 6.24 -7.07
C ARG A 67 -5.60 5.22 -6.10
N LYS A 68 -5.40 3.99 -6.57
CA LYS A 68 -4.75 2.92 -5.79
C LYS A 68 -3.32 3.33 -5.41
N MET A 69 -2.52 3.80 -6.37
CA MET A 69 -1.14 4.21 -6.13
C MET A 69 -1.05 5.38 -5.15
N ARG A 70 -1.92 6.39 -5.24
CA ARG A 70 -1.96 7.51 -4.29
C ARG A 70 -2.12 7.06 -2.85
N VAL A 71 -3.04 6.12 -2.60
CA VAL A 71 -3.29 5.58 -1.26
C VAL A 71 -2.06 4.87 -0.70
N TYR A 72 -1.37 4.06 -1.51
CA TYR A 72 -0.20 3.32 -1.06
C TYR A 72 1.09 4.15 -1.00
N ALA A 73 1.23 5.12 -1.89
CA ALA A 73 2.39 6.00 -1.95
C ALA A 73 2.39 7.04 -0.82
N ALA A 74 1.22 7.52 -0.38
CA ALA A 74 1.14 8.60 0.60
C ALA A 74 1.99 8.36 1.87
N PRO A 75 1.89 7.19 2.55
CA PRO A 75 2.77 6.86 3.68
C PRO A 75 4.28 6.78 3.36
N LEU A 76 4.64 6.53 2.10
CA LEU A 76 6.03 6.49 1.64
C LEU A 76 6.57 7.86 1.25
N LEU A 77 5.70 8.84 1.01
CA LEU A 77 6.12 10.20 0.70
C LEU A 77 6.34 10.99 1.99
N SER A 78 5.38 10.92 2.91
CA SER A 78 5.52 11.49 4.25
C SER A 78 4.53 10.87 5.24
N GLU A 79 4.87 10.91 6.54
CA GLU A 79 3.93 10.47 7.58
C GLU A 79 2.63 11.28 7.54
N GLN A 80 2.73 12.60 7.28
CA GLN A 80 1.60 13.53 7.21
C GLN A 80 0.66 13.18 6.05
N ASP A 81 1.19 12.96 4.85
CA ASP A 81 0.38 12.57 3.69
C ASP A 81 -0.28 11.20 3.92
N GLY A 82 0.45 10.27 4.54
CA GLY A 82 -0.08 8.98 4.96
C GLY A 82 -1.27 9.13 5.90
N VAL A 83 -1.16 9.93 6.96
CA VAL A 83 -2.27 10.19 7.90
C VAL A 83 -3.45 10.86 7.19
N ALA A 84 -3.20 11.91 6.41
CA ALA A 84 -4.25 12.64 5.70
C ALA A 84 -5.01 11.75 4.70
N THR A 85 -4.28 10.87 4.00
CA THR A 85 -4.87 9.99 2.98
C THR A 85 -5.62 8.83 3.63
N LEU A 86 -5.02 8.14 4.60
CA LEU A 86 -5.58 6.93 5.20
C LEU A 86 -6.74 7.21 6.16
N SER A 87 -6.83 8.42 6.71
CA SER A 87 -7.99 8.87 7.50
C SER A 87 -9.20 9.27 6.63
N SER A 88 -9.01 9.50 5.33
CA SER A 88 -10.08 9.90 4.42
C SER A 88 -10.84 8.70 3.87
N GLN A 89 -12.06 8.50 4.36
CA GLN A 89 -12.94 7.41 3.88
C GLN A 89 -13.19 7.48 2.36
N ILE A 90 -13.23 8.69 1.80
CA ILE A 90 -13.43 8.90 0.36
C ILE A 90 -12.23 8.38 -0.43
N LEU A 91 -11.01 8.77 -0.04
CA LEU A 91 -9.79 8.40 -0.75
C LEU A 91 -9.52 6.90 -0.64
N ILE A 92 -9.67 6.31 0.55
CA ILE A 92 -9.48 4.86 0.69
C ILE A 92 -10.52 4.09 -0.13
N THR A 93 -11.79 4.51 -0.14
CA THR A 93 -12.84 3.84 -0.92
C THR A 93 -12.53 3.90 -2.42
N GLN A 94 -12.03 5.04 -2.90
CA GLN A 94 -11.58 5.20 -4.28
C GLN A 94 -10.35 4.34 -4.60
N GLY A 95 -9.42 4.17 -3.66
CA GLY A 95 -8.28 3.24 -3.79
C GLY A 95 -8.70 1.78 -4.00
N PHE A 96 -9.85 1.36 -3.45
CA PHE A 96 -10.43 0.02 -3.64
C PHE A 96 -11.21 -0.18 -4.92
N ASP A 97 -11.34 0.83 -5.79
CA ASP A 97 -12.15 0.73 -7.00
C ASP A 97 -11.73 -0.43 -7.91
N CYS A 98 -10.43 -0.80 -7.94
CA CYS A 98 -9.96 -1.98 -8.68
C CYS A 98 -10.58 -3.29 -8.17
N ILE A 99 -10.52 -3.52 -6.86
CA ILE A 99 -11.05 -4.75 -6.25
C ILE A 99 -12.57 -4.80 -6.40
N ARG A 100 -13.25 -3.67 -6.21
CA ARG A 100 -14.69 -3.56 -6.42
C ARG A 100 -15.07 -3.86 -7.88
N TYR A 101 -14.36 -3.28 -8.84
CA TYR A 101 -14.57 -3.51 -10.27
C TYR A 101 -14.40 -5.00 -10.63
N CYS A 102 -13.35 -5.66 -10.13
CA CYS A 102 -13.12 -7.08 -10.37
C CYS A 102 -14.21 -7.96 -9.71
N SER A 103 -14.59 -7.65 -8.46
CA SER A 103 -15.61 -8.41 -7.71
C SER A 103 -16.98 -8.40 -8.41
N LEU A 104 -17.38 -7.24 -8.97
CA LEU A 104 -18.64 -7.13 -9.72
C LEU A 104 -18.66 -7.98 -11.00
N ARG A 105 -17.51 -8.22 -11.62
CA ARG A 105 -17.38 -9.04 -12.84
C ARG A 105 -17.13 -10.52 -12.56
N ARG A 106 -16.72 -10.84 -11.34
CA ARG A 106 -16.33 -12.18 -10.90
C ARG A 106 -16.93 -12.49 -9.53
N PRO A 107 -18.27 -12.66 -9.44
CA PRO A 107 -18.96 -12.91 -8.17
C PRO A 107 -18.45 -14.16 -7.44
N GLU A 108 -17.89 -15.13 -8.16
CA GLU A 108 -17.24 -16.32 -7.61
C GLU A 108 -16.08 -16.00 -6.65
N HIS A 109 -15.52 -14.79 -6.73
CA HIS A 109 -14.43 -14.32 -5.87
C HIS A 109 -14.88 -13.27 -4.85
N ALA A 110 -16.19 -13.13 -4.59
CA ALA A 110 -16.72 -12.14 -3.66
C ALA A 110 -16.12 -12.25 -2.25
N THR A 111 -15.92 -13.47 -1.74
CA THR A 111 -15.29 -13.70 -0.43
C THR A 111 -13.87 -13.16 -0.38
N SER A 112 -13.04 -13.48 -1.38
CA SER A 112 -11.65 -12.98 -1.46
C SER A 112 -11.60 -11.46 -1.60
N ALA A 113 -12.52 -10.86 -2.36
CA ALA A 113 -12.63 -9.41 -2.49
C ALA A 113 -13.01 -8.73 -1.16
N TRP A 114 -13.93 -9.34 -0.40
CA TRP A 114 -14.31 -8.86 0.93
C TRP A 114 -13.15 -8.97 1.92
N LEU A 115 -12.46 -10.11 1.96
CA LEU A 115 -11.28 -10.31 2.80
C LEU A 115 -10.18 -9.32 2.45
N ALA A 116 -9.92 -9.09 1.16
CA ALA A 116 -8.92 -8.13 0.72
C ALA A 116 -9.26 -6.71 1.18
N LYS A 117 -10.52 -6.29 1.07
CA LYS A 117 -11.00 -5.00 1.61
C LYS A 117 -10.81 -4.93 3.13
N SER A 118 -11.20 -5.97 3.86
CA SER A 118 -11.07 -6.05 5.32
C SER A 118 -9.61 -5.90 5.77
N LEU A 119 -8.69 -6.62 5.13
CA LEU A 119 -7.26 -6.55 5.47
C LEU A 119 -6.66 -5.18 5.17
N ASN A 120 -7.03 -4.55 4.06
CA ASN A 120 -6.57 -3.19 3.80
C ASN A 120 -7.10 -2.21 4.86
N GLN A 121 -8.38 -2.31 5.25
CA GLN A 121 -8.92 -1.48 6.33
C GLN A 121 -8.18 -1.70 7.66
N GLN A 122 -7.86 -2.95 7.99
CA GLN A 122 -7.05 -3.29 9.18
C GLN A 122 -5.65 -2.67 9.09
N SER A 123 -5.00 -2.72 7.92
CA SER A 123 -3.69 -2.09 7.73
C SER A 123 -3.72 -0.58 7.92
N TYR A 124 -4.79 0.10 7.47
CA TYR A 124 -4.94 1.54 7.69
C TYR A 124 -5.13 1.89 9.16
N ASP A 125 -5.95 1.11 9.87
CA ASP A 125 -6.15 1.26 11.32
C ASP A 125 -4.83 1.06 12.09
N ILE A 126 -4.03 0.05 11.72
CA ILE A 126 -2.70 -0.17 12.29
C ILE A 126 -1.80 1.05 12.06
N TYR A 127 -1.70 1.55 10.82
CA TYR A 127 -0.89 2.72 10.49
C TYR A 127 -1.32 3.96 11.28
N LEU A 128 -2.62 4.28 11.28
CA LEU A 128 -3.16 5.49 11.91
C LEU A 128 -2.97 5.48 13.42
N ARG A 129 -3.20 4.33 14.07
CA ARG A 129 -2.98 4.21 15.52
C ARG A 129 -1.51 4.37 15.88
N GLN A 130 -0.61 3.82 15.07
CA GLN A 130 0.82 4.00 15.30
C GLN A 130 1.26 5.46 15.12
N ALA A 131 0.81 6.13 14.05
CA ALA A 131 1.13 7.54 13.83
C ALA A 131 0.60 8.42 14.98
N ALA A 132 -0.61 8.15 15.47
CA ALA A 132 -1.20 8.86 16.60
C ALA A 132 -0.50 8.58 17.95
N ARG A 133 0.15 7.42 18.12
CA ARG A 133 0.94 7.11 19.34
C ARG A 133 2.09 8.08 19.48
N ARG A 134 2.84 8.36 18.41
CA ARG A 134 3.98 9.31 18.44
C ARG A 134 3.58 10.68 18.99
N SER A 135 2.44 11.21 18.54
CA SER A 135 1.90 12.49 19.04
C SER A 135 1.51 12.43 20.52
N ARG A 136 1.02 11.28 21.01
CA ARG A 136 0.61 11.10 22.41
C ARG A 136 1.79 10.86 23.34
N THR A 137 2.79 10.06 22.95
CA THR A 137 4.00 9.80 23.74
C THR A 137 4.75 11.09 24.04
N MET A 138 4.82 12.01 23.07
CA MET A 138 5.39 13.36 23.24
C MET A 138 4.62 14.23 24.25
N SER A 139 3.35 13.90 24.54
CA SER A 139 2.44 14.76 25.30
C SER A 139 2.13 14.24 26.71
N SER A 140 2.16 12.92 26.97
CA SER A 140 1.60 12.35 28.20
C SER A 140 2.50 11.39 28.99
N GLY A 141 3.57 10.84 28.43
CA GLY A 141 4.44 9.89 29.13
C GLY A 141 3.74 8.61 29.67
N ILE A 142 2.54 8.28 29.18
CA ILE A 142 1.71 7.17 29.67
C ILE A 142 2.19 5.80 29.13
N SER A 143 2.12 4.81 30.01
CA SER A 143 2.56 3.40 29.97
C SER A 143 2.46 2.65 28.62
N SER A 144 3.61 2.20 28.12
CA SER A 144 3.79 1.46 26.85
C SER A 144 3.10 0.09 26.80
N VAL A 145 2.84 -0.55 27.96
CA VAL A 145 2.40 -1.95 28.02
C VAL A 145 1.00 -2.17 27.46
N ALA A 146 0.05 -1.29 27.79
CA ALA A 146 -1.32 -1.41 27.29
C ALA A 146 -1.40 -1.15 25.78
N GLU A 147 -0.56 -0.24 25.28
CA GLU A 147 -0.46 0.06 23.86
C GLU A 147 0.18 -1.10 23.09
N ASP A 148 1.22 -1.72 23.63
CA ASP A 148 1.84 -2.90 23.03
C ASP A 148 0.86 -4.09 22.96
N ALA A 149 0.08 -4.34 24.02
CA ALA A 149 -0.97 -5.36 24.01
C ALA A 149 -2.02 -5.12 22.92
N GLU A 150 -2.41 -3.86 22.72
CA GLU A 150 -3.36 -3.47 21.67
C GLU A 150 -2.77 -3.64 20.26
N SER A 151 -1.47 -3.35 20.06
CA SER A 151 -0.75 -3.62 18.81
C SER A 151 -0.73 -5.11 18.50
N ILE A 152 -0.37 -5.94 19.49
CA ILE A 152 -0.35 -7.40 19.35
C ILE A 152 -1.73 -7.92 18.93
N CYS A 153 -2.81 -7.41 19.55
CA CYS A 153 -4.18 -7.80 19.20
C CYS A 153 -4.55 -7.43 17.76
N ARG A 154 -4.20 -6.22 17.30
CA ARG A 154 -4.46 -5.80 15.89
C ARG A 154 -3.70 -6.65 14.88
N VAL A 155 -2.42 -6.92 15.15
CA VAL A 155 -1.60 -7.77 14.29
C VAL A 155 -2.15 -9.20 14.26
N GLN A 156 -2.54 -9.76 15.42
CA GLN A 156 -3.15 -11.08 15.49
C GLN A 156 -4.46 -11.15 14.70
N LYS A 157 -5.32 -10.13 14.80
CA LYS A 157 -6.55 -10.03 14.00
C LYS A 157 -6.26 -10.01 12.50
N TYR A 158 -5.21 -9.29 12.09
CA TYR A 158 -4.76 -9.25 10.70
C TYR A 158 -4.35 -10.65 10.22
N ILE A 159 -3.52 -11.35 11.00
CA ILE A 159 -3.07 -12.72 10.72
C ILE A 159 -4.27 -13.64 10.54
N SER A 160 -5.19 -13.69 11.50
CA SER A 160 -6.37 -14.56 11.43
C SER A 160 -7.28 -14.23 10.24
N THR A 161 -7.37 -12.96 9.84
CA THR A 161 -8.12 -12.57 8.64
C THR A 161 -7.40 -13.00 7.36
N LEU A 162 -6.07 -12.93 7.34
CA LEU A 162 -5.25 -13.35 6.19
C LEU A 162 -5.30 -14.87 6.00
N GLU A 163 -5.29 -15.64 7.09
CA GLU A 163 -5.41 -17.11 7.09
C GLU A 163 -6.80 -17.57 6.63
N ALA A 164 -7.83 -16.73 6.76
CA ALA A 164 -9.19 -17.03 6.28
C ALA A 164 -9.33 -16.97 4.75
N PHE A 165 -8.28 -16.64 4.00
CA PHE A 165 -8.31 -16.71 2.54
C PHE A 165 -8.56 -18.15 2.06
N PRO A 166 -9.55 -18.36 1.16
CA PRO A 166 -9.76 -19.68 0.60
C PRO A 166 -8.50 -20.18 -0.12
N PRO A 167 -8.15 -21.48 0.03
CA PRO A 167 -7.02 -22.07 -0.67
C PRO A 167 -7.08 -21.79 -2.17
N HIS A 168 -5.94 -21.45 -2.77
CA HIS A 168 -5.81 -21.11 -4.20
C HIS A 168 -6.65 -19.93 -4.70
N SER A 169 -7.32 -19.17 -3.81
CA SER A 169 -8.09 -18.01 -4.26
C SER A 169 -7.18 -16.89 -4.78
N PRO A 170 -7.60 -16.20 -5.86
CA PRO A 170 -6.86 -15.06 -6.37
C PRO A 170 -6.92 -13.88 -5.39
N GLY A 171 -5.93 -13.00 -5.47
CA GLY A 171 -5.97 -11.70 -4.77
C GLY A 171 -5.08 -11.58 -3.54
N LYS A 172 -4.50 -12.66 -3.00
CA LYS A 172 -3.54 -12.57 -1.88
C LYS A 172 -2.34 -11.65 -2.21
N GLN A 173 -1.88 -11.68 -3.48
CA GLN A 173 -0.81 -10.82 -4.00
C GLN A 173 -1.14 -9.32 -3.91
N VAL A 174 -2.41 -8.91 -4.01
CA VAL A 174 -2.80 -7.49 -3.90
C VAL A 174 -2.60 -6.95 -2.47
N LEU A 175 -2.35 -7.83 -1.51
CA LEU A 175 -2.20 -7.48 -0.10
C LEU A 175 -0.76 -7.29 0.34
N ILE A 176 0.23 -7.35 -0.56
CA ILE A 176 1.65 -7.18 -0.22
C ILE A 176 1.87 -5.90 0.60
N TRP A 177 1.33 -4.76 0.15
CA TRP A 177 1.42 -3.49 0.87
C TRP A 177 0.73 -3.54 2.24
N ALA A 178 -0.52 -4.03 2.30
CA ALA A 178 -1.28 -4.10 3.55
C ALA A 178 -0.62 -5.03 4.57
N THR A 179 0.00 -6.11 4.08
CA THR A 179 0.73 -7.11 4.87
C THR A 179 2.00 -6.49 5.42
N PHE A 180 2.70 -5.68 4.62
CA PHE A 180 3.90 -4.95 5.04
C PHE A 180 3.60 -3.94 6.15
N VAL A 181 2.48 -3.21 6.04
CA VAL A 181 2.02 -2.30 7.10
C VAL A 181 1.71 -3.06 8.39
N ALA A 182 1.00 -4.19 8.31
CA ALA A 182 0.73 -5.01 9.49
C ALA A 182 2.00 -5.59 10.12
N ALA A 183 2.93 -6.08 9.29
CA ALA A 183 4.21 -6.62 9.72
C ALA A 183 5.09 -5.56 10.39
N SER A 184 5.02 -4.30 9.95
CA SER A 184 5.76 -3.18 10.55
C SER A 184 5.37 -2.94 12.02
N ASP A 185 4.13 -3.28 12.43
CA ASP A 185 3.68 -3.12 13.82
C ASP A 185 3.95 -4.35 14.71
N CYS A 186 4.65 -5.38 14.21
CA CYS A 186 4.96 -6.57 14.99
C CYS A 186 5.86 -6.29 16.20
N ILE A 187 5.49 -6.91 17.32
CA ILE A 187 6.27 -6.92 18.57
C ILE A 187 6.77 -8.33 18.86
N LEU A 188 5.88 -9.34 18.76
CA LEU A 188 6.20 -10.74 19.04
C LEU A 188 7.06 -11.38 17.95
N GLU A 189 8.04 -12.18 18.35
CA GLU A 189 8.90 -12.93 17.40
C GLU A 189 8.11 -13.94 16.56
N ASP A 190 7.05 -14.53 17.10
CA ASP A 190 6.17 -15.43 16.36
C ASP A 190 5.46 -14.71 15.22
N HIS A 191 4.98 -13.48 15.46
CA HIS A 191 4.38 -12.64 14.41
C HIS A 191 5.41 -12.26 13.35
N LYS A 192 6.62 -11.85 13.76
CA LYS A 192 7.72 -11.53 12.83
C LYS A 192 8.07 -12.73 11.96
N THR A 193 8.15 -13.92 12.55
CA THR A 193 8.43 -15.18 11.83
C THR A 193 7.31 -15.53 10.86
N TYR A 194 6.05 -15.37 11.26
CA TYR A 194 4.90 -15.55 10.39
C TYR A 194 4.98 -14.65 9.15
N PHE A 195 5.17 -13.33 9.33
CA PHE A 195 5.29 -12.41 8.18
C PHE A 195 6.55 -12.68 7.35
N LYS A 196 7.65 -13.08 7.99
CA LYS A 196 8.80 -13.84 7.43
C LYS A 196 8.38 -14.73 6.26
N ASN A 197 7.59 -15.74 6.63
CA ASN A 197 7.15 -16.80 5.74
C ASN A 197 6.14 -16.30 4.70
N VAL A 198 5.22 -15.40 5.07
CA VAL A 198 4.26 -14.82 4.12
C VAL A 198 4.96 -14.06 2.99
N PHE A 199 6.00 -13.27 3.29
CA PHE A 199 6.76 -12.57 2.25
C PHE A 199 7.60 -13.51 1.40
N LEU A 200 8.14 -14.59 1.97
CA LEU A 200 8.77 -15.65 1.19
C LEU A 200 7.79 -16.29 0.20
N GLU A 201 6.54 -16.56 0.60
CA GLU A 201 5.49 -17.05 -0.31
C GLU A 201 5.18 -16.04 -1.42
N PHE A 202 5.09 -14.74 -1.10
CA PHE A 202 4.88 -13.70 -2.11
C PHE A 202 6.03 -13.66 -3.12
N HIS A 203 7.27 -13.69 -2.63
CA HIS A 203 8.46 -13.66 -3.47
C HIS A 203 8.59 -14.91 -4.33
N GLN A 204 8.36 -16.11 -3.80
CA GLN A 204 8.39 -17.35 -4.58
C GLN A 204 7.40 -17.36 -5.74
N ARG A 205 6.27 -16.65 -5.59
CA ARG A 205 5.23 -16.58 -6.63
C ARG A 205 5.50 -15.51 -7.69
N SER A 206 6.04 -14.35 -7.33
CA SER A 206 6.20 -13.21 -8.25
C SER A 206 7.64 -12.96 -8.69
N GLY A 207 8.63 -13.28 -7.86
CA GLY A 207 10.04 -12.95 -8.05
C GLY A 207 10.34 -11.44 -7.98
N PHE A 208 9.44 -10.63 -7.41
CA PHE A 208 9.60 -9.17 -7.39
C PHE A 208 10.64 -8.73 -6.35
N GLY A 209 11.59 -7.90 -6.79
CA GLY A 209 12.66 -7.38 -5.95
C GLY A 209 12.19 -6.48 -4.81
N ASN A 210 11.06 -5.77 -4.98
CA ASN A 210 10.49 -4.97 -3.89
C ASN A 210 10.07 -5.81 -2.67
N ILE A 211 9.73 -7.09 -2.85
CA ILE A 211 9.36 -7.97 -1.74
C ILE A 211 10.58 -8.29 -0.90
N GLN A 212 11.70 -8.63 -1.53
CA GLN A 212 12.95 -8.88 -0.80
C GLN A 212 13.36 -7.63 -0.02
N ARG A 213 13.31 -6.47 -0.67
CA ARG A 213 13.62 -5.18 -0.05
C ARG A 213 12.66 -4.82 1.09
N ALA A 214 11.39 -5.20 0.99
CA ALA A 214 10.43 -5.05 2.07
C ALA A 214 10.82 -5.87 3.31
N VAL A 215 11.27 -7.11 3.14
CA VAL A 215 11.71 -7.98 4.24
C VAL A 215 12.97 -7.42 4.91
N GLU A 216 13.94 -6.96 4.12
CA GLU A 216 15.15 -6.30 4.64
C GLU A 216 14.77 -5.05 5.46
N TYR A 217 13.84 -4.24 4.94
CA TYR A 217 13.40 -3.03 5.63
C TYR A 217 12.59 -3.33 6.90
N LEU A 218 11.75 -4.37 6.91
CA LEU A 218 11.03 -4.81 8.12
C LEU A 218 12.00 -5.17 9.25
N GLN A 219 13.14 -5.78 8.95
CA GLN A 219 14.16 -6.09 9.96
C GLN A 219 14.70 -4.80 10.59
N VAL A 220 15.01 -3.79 9.77
CA VAL A 220 15.45 -2.47 10.25
C VAL A 220 14.39 -1.83 11.15
N LEU A 221 13.11 -1.88 10.76
CA LEU A 221 12.01 -1.32 11.56
C LEU A 221 11.87 -2.02 12.92
N TRP A 222 11.93 -3.35 12.95
CA TRP A 222 11.84 -4.13 14.20
C TRP A 222 13.02 -3.87 15.13
N GLU A 223 14.24 -3.77 14.60
CA GLU A 223 15.42 -3.44 15.39
C GLU A 223 15.37 -2.01 15.94
N GLN A 224 14.89 -1.05 15.15
CA GLN A 224 14.78 0.34 15.59
C GLN A 224 13.75 0.50 16.71
N ARG A 225 12.62 -0.20 16.62
CA ARG A 225 11.62 -0.23 17.69
C ARG A 225 12.18 -0.82 18.99
N GLN A 226 13.02 -1.86 18.90
CA GLN A 226 13.67 -2.46 20.07
C GLN A 226 14.68 -1.49 20.72
N ARG A 227 15.36 -0.68 19.90
CA ARG A 227 16.39 0.27 20.36
C ARG A 227 15.83 1.59 20.90
N SER A 228 14.67 2.03 20.43
CA SER A 228 14.06 3.29 20.84
C SER A 228 12.55 3.17 20.95
N MET A 229 12.01 3.43 22.15
CA MET A 229 10.57 3.52 22.39
C MET A 229 9.91 4.74 21.71
N GLU A 230 10.69 5.74 21.29
CA GLU A 230 10.18 6.95 20.62
C GLU A 230 10.14 6.82 19.09
N ALA A 231 10.82 5.82 18.53
CA ALA A 231 10.90 5.62 17.08
C ALA A 231 9.62 4.98 16.55
N SER A 232 8.74 5.79 15.95
CA SER A 232 7.59 5.28 15.21
C SER A 232 8.02 4.79 13.83
N TRP A 233 7.70 3.53 13.49
CA TRP A 233 7.97 2.98 12.16
C TRP A 233 7.28 3.78 11.04
N THR A 234 6.17 4.47 11.33
CA THR A 234 5.46 5.34 10.37
C THR A 234 6.32 6.53 9.93
N ALA A 235 7.16 7.07 10.82
CA ALA A 235 8.05 8.19 10.52
C ALA A 235 9.28 7.76 9.72
N LEU A 236 9.62 6.47 9.82
CA LEU A 236 10.74 5.87 9.14
C LEU A 236 10.37 5.49 7.71
N LEU A 237 9.12 5.08 7.47
CA LEU A 237 8.60 4.58 6.20
C LEU A 237 9.02 5.40 4.95
N PRO A 238 9.04 6.74 4.98
CA PRO A 238 9.48 7.53 3.81
C PRO A 238 10.93 7.28 3.38
N HIS A 239 11.78 6.80 4.30
CA HIS A 239 13.17 6.45 4.00
C HIS A 239 13.31 5.15 3.22
N ALA A 240 12.27 4.30 3.18
CA ALA A 240 12.29 3.07 2.40
C ALA A 240 12.46 3.34 0.90
N LYS A 241 11.89 4.47 0.41
CA LYS A 241 11.84 4.92 -0.99
C LYS A 241 11.33 3.90 -2.02
N VAL A 242 10.94 2.72 -1.57
CA VAL A 242 10.47 1.61 -2.40
C VAL A 242 9.02 1.31 -2.05
N LEU A 243 8.17 1.29 -3.06
CA LEU A 243 6.79 0.86 -2.90
C LEU A 243 6.69 -0.66 -2.88
N VAL A 244 6.31 -1.18 -1.72
CA VAL A 244 6.03 -2.60 -1.49
C VAL A 244 4.63 -2.90 -2.00
N MET A 245 4.51 -3.60 -3.15
CA MET A 245 3.24 -3.97 -3.79
C MET A 245 3.35 -5.24 -4.62
#